data_AF-A0AAN6FTT8-F1
#
_entry.id   AF-A0AAN6FTT8-F1
#
_cell.length_a   1.000
_cell.length_b   1.000
_cell.length_c   1.000
_cell.angle_alpha   90.00
_cell.angle_beta   90.00
_cell.angle_gamma   90.00
#
_symmetry.space_group_name_H-M   'P 1'
#
loop_
_entity.id
_entity.type
_entity.pdbx_description
1 polymer ?
#
loop_
_entity_poly.entity_id
_entity_poly.type
_entity_poly.pdbx_seq_one_letter_code
_entity_poly.pdbx_strand_id
1 'polypeptide(L)'
;MMDIHNQNLSFFSPQPYFIGAFFFPQQLFQLAWMYKLLTLNDKNPAQAKDLATIQKFVPYYALGNVCIGTWMFFWNSSRLDISNIFVIINTLTQLWYVNTQLEPMDTRNWNSILTHVVSKTFAGIGVLDLLHNTSAAYAVGQTPSTAVKVLTGVGFAALGASSDWILGGCLVYDLVGLSVGQAQYGDQSWSSLLGAYAVGTAAIVGAKNYFRPPYVSRAAPYKQVAQDEVDDRA
;
A
#
# COMPACT_ATOMS: atom_id res chain seq x y z
N MET A 1 -17.53 8.45 11.06
CA MET A 1 -16.11 8.03 10.98
C MET A 1 -15.25 8.71 12.04
N MET A 2 -15.06 10.04 11.99
CA MET A 2 -14.20 10.78 12.94
C MET A 2 -14.67 10.67 14.39
N ASP A 3 -15.97 10.80 14.66
CA ASP A 3 -16.49 10.69 16.03
C ASP A 3 -16.22 9.32 16.64
N ILE A 4 -16.41 8.26 15.85
CA ILE A 4 -16.10 6.88 16.25
C ILE A 4 -14.59 6.71 16.50
N HIS A 5 -13.74 7.29 15.66
CA HIS A 5 -12.29 7.28 15.90
C HIS A 5 -11.93 7.97 17.22
N ASN A 6 -12.47 9.16 17.49
CA ASN A 6 -12.20 9.90 18.72
C ASN A 6 -12.72 9.19 19.98
N GLN A 7 -13.78 8.38 19.86
CA GLN A 7 -14.31 7.57 20.96
C GLN A 7 -13.47 6.30 21.23
N ASN A 8 -12.69 5.84 20.26
CA ASN A 8 -11.96 4.57 20.31
C ASN A 8 -10.44 4.76 20.13
N LEU A 9 -9.91 5.85 20.69
CA LEU A 9 -8.48 6.13 20.65
C LEU A 9 -7.67 5.02 21.33
N SER A 10 -6.55 4.66 20.72
CA SER A 10 -5.64 3.60 21.16
C SER A 10 -4.21 3.91 20.73
N PHE A 11 -3.26 3.07 21.13
CA PHE A 11 -1.84 3.26 20.83
C PHE A 11 -1.48 3.16 19.33
N PHE A 12 -2.38 2.72 18.45
CA PHE A 12 -2.20 2.86 16.99
C PHE A 12 -3.21 3.80 16.34
N SER A 13 -3.74 4.79 17.07
CA SER A 13 -4.56 5.83 16.47
C SER A 13 -3.67 6.85 15.72
N PRO A 14 -3.82 6.97 14.38
CA PRO A 14 -3.08 7.95 13.60
C PRO A 14 -3.76 9.31 13.62
N GLN A 15 -3.04 10.33 13.18
CA GLN A 15 -3.62 11.65 12.90
C GLN A 15 -4.58 11.55 11.69
N PRO A 16 -5.89 11.90 11.80
CA PRO A 16 -6.86 11.63 10.73
C PRO A 16 -6.66 12.40 9.42
N TYR A 17 -6.08 13.61 9.46
CA TYR A 17 -5.77 14.38 8.25
C TYR A 17 -4.57 13.82 7.49
N PHE A 18 -3.60 13.18 8.16
CA PHE A 18 -2.56 12.40 7.47
C PHE A 18 -3.18 11.27 6.65
N ILE A 19 -4.16 10.57 7.20
CA ILE A 19 -4.88 9.50 6.49
C ILE A 19 -5.60 10.08 5.26
N GLY A 20 -6.35 11.17 5.43
CA GLY A 20 -7.01 11.84 4.31
C GLY A 20 -6.05 12.33 3.22
N ALA A 21 -4.89 12.87 3.62
CA ALA A 21 -3.85 13.33 2.71
C ALA A 21 -3.18 12.19 1.93
N PHE A 22 -3.14 10.97 2.49
CA PHE A 22 -2.68 9.77 1.78
C PHE A 22 -3.71 9.27 0.76
N PHE A 23 -4.97 9.16 1.18
CA PHE A 23 -6.04 8.63 0.32
C PHE A 23 -6.34 9.52 -0.89
N PHE A 24 -6.21 10.85 -0.77
CA PHE A 24 -6.50 11.76 -1.87
C PHE A 24 -5.71 11.47 -3.16
N PRO A 25 -4.35 11.50 -3.16
CA PRO A 25 -3.58 11.14 -4.35
C PRO A 25 -3.77 9.68 -4.74
N GLN A 26 -3.93 8.78 -3.77
CA GLN A 26 -4.19 7.36 -4.04
C GLN A 26 -5.45 7.17 -4.90
N GLN A 27 -6.54 7.88 -4.59
CA GLN A 27 -7.79 7.82 -5.35
C GLN A 27 -7.59 8.28 -6.81
N LEU A 28 -6.77 9.31 -7.03
CA LEU A 28 -6.46 9.79 -8.38
C LEU A 28 -5.68 8.73 -9.19
N PHE A 29 -4.70 8.07 -8.57
CA PHE A 29 -3.99 6.97 -9.22
C PHE A 29 -4.89 5.78 -9.51
N GLN A 30 -5.80 5.43 -8.60
CA GLN A 30 -6.80 4.38 -8.82
C GLN A 30 -7.72 4.71 -9.98
N LEU A 31 -8.20 5.96 -10.08
CA LEU A 31 -9.01 6.41 -11.21
C LEU A 31 -8.24 6.33 -12.53
N ALA A 32 -6.99 6.79 -12.56
CA ALA A 32 -6.13 6.68 -13.74
C ALA A 32 -5.89 5.21 -14.13
N TRP A 33 -5.71 4.33 -13.15
CA TRP A 33 -5.49 2.90 -13.36
C TRP A 33 -6.74 2.21 -13.92
N MET A 34 -7.93 2.51 -13.37
CA MET A 34 -9.20 2.02 -13.92
C MET A 34 -9.46 2.57 -15.33
N TYR A 35 -9.13 3.84 -15.59
CA TYR A 35 -9.21 4.38 -16.94
C TYR A 35 -8.35 3.58 -17.93
N LYS A 36 -7.13 3.20 -17.55
CA LYS A 36 -6.29 2.32 -18.39
C LYS A 36 -6.88 0.93 -18.56
N LEU A 37 -7.42 0.33 -17.50
CA LEU A 37 -8.12 -0.96 -17.59
C LEU A 37 -9.26 -0.92 -18.62
N LEU A 38 -9.99 0.19 -18.71
CA LEU A 38 -11.14 0.34 -19.61
C LEU A 38 -10.78 0.76 -21.03
N THR A 39 -9.60 1.32 -21.26
CA THR A 39 -9.23 1.94 -22.55
C THR A 39 -8.13 1.22 -23.32
N LEU A 40 -7.35 0.35 -22.67
CA LEU A 40 -6.37 -0.47 -23.37
C LEU A 40 -7.06 -1.51 -24.26
N ASN A 41 -6.53 -1.68 -25.46
CA ASN A 41 -7.08 -2.57 -26.48
C ASN A 41 -6.25 -3.86 -26.57
N ASP A 42 -6.88 -5.00 -26.29
CA ASP A 42 -6.28 -6.33 -26.35
C ASP A 42 -5.86 -6.76 -27.77
N LYS A 43 -6.46 -6.18 -28.81
CA LYS A 43 -6.11 -6.44 -30.21
C LYS A 43 -4.80 -5.77 -30.63
N ASN A 44 -4.32 -4.79 -29.87
CA ASN A 44 -3.02 -4.17 -30.12
C ASN A 44 -1.94 -4.93 -29.32
N PRO A 45 -0.99 -5.63 -29.98
CA PRO A 45 0.01 -6.43 -29.27
C PRO A 45 0.84 -5.68 -28.24
N ALA A 46 1.11 -4.39 -28.46
CA ALA A 46 1.83 -3.55 -27.50
C ALA A 46 0.99 -3.25 -26.24
N GLN A 47 -0.33 -3.08 -26.39
CA GLN A 47 -1.23 -2.79 -25.28
C GLN A 47 -1.72 -4.06 -24.56
N ALA A 48 -1.77 -5.20 -25.26
CA ALA A 48 -2.20 -6.48 -24.70
C ALA A 48 -1.34 -6.89 -23.49
N LYS A 49 -0.01 -6.68 -23.57
CA LYS A 49 0.92 -6.97 -22.46
C LYS A 49 0.65 -6.09 -21.23
N ASP A 50 0.37 -4.81 -21.47
CA ASP A 50 0.06 -3.84 -20.42
C ASP A 50 -1.28 -4.16 -19.75
N LEU A 51 -2.28 -4.48 -20.57
CA LEU A 51 -3.60 -4.91 -20.10
C LEU A 51 -3.50 -6.19 -19.27
N ALA A 52 -2.71 -7.17 -19.70
CA ALA A 52 -2.48 -8.40 -18.93
C ALA A 52 -1.88 -8.12 -17.54
N THR A 53 -0.98 -7.14 -17.44
CA THR A 53 -0.39 -6.72 -16.15
C THR A 53 -1.45 -6.13 -15.22
N ILE A 54 -2.30 -5.25 -15.75
CA ILE A 54 -3.41 -4.64 -15.01
C ILE A 54 -4.42 -5.71 -14.59
N GLN A 55 -4.82 -6.59 -15.51
CA GLN A 55 -5.83 -7.63 -15.28
C GLN A 55 -5.44 -8.60 -14.15
N LYS A 56 -4.15 -8.92 -13.99
CA LYS A 56 -3.66 -9.74 -12.87
C LYS A 56 -4.01 -9.14 -11.50
N PHE A 57 -4.08 -7.81 -11.38
CA PHE A 57 -4.40 -7.14 -10.12
C PHE A 57 -5.90 -6.95 -9.87
N VAL A 58 -6.73 -6.97 -10.92
CA VAL A 58 -8.19 -6.73 -10.83
C VAL A 58 -8.90 -7.51 -9.72
N PRO A 59 -8.73 -8.83 -9.54
CA PRO A 59 -9.45 -9.54 -8.48
C PRO A 59 -9.06 -9.07 -7.07
N TYR A 60 -7.80 -8.72 -6.85
CA TYR A 60 -7.30 -8.20 -5.57
C TYR A 60 -7.77 -6.77 -5.31
N TYR A 61 -7.81 -5.94 -6.37
CA TYR A 61 -8.38 -4.60 -6.31
C TYR A 61 -9.87 -4.65 -5.98
N ALA A 62 -10.64 -5.53 -6.63
CA ALA A 62 -12.07 -5.69 -6.39
C ALA A 62 -12.34 -6.16 -4.96
N LEU A 63 -11.66 -7.22 -4.50
CA LEU A 63 -11.78 -7.71 -3.12
C LEU A 63 -11.42 -6.62 -2.10
N GLY A 64 -10.34 -5.87 -2.33
CA GLY A 64 -9.93 -4.79 -1.44
C GLY A 64 -10.98 -3.69 -1.32
N ASN A 65 -11.59 -3.28 -2.44
CA ASN A 65 -12.65 -2.27 -2.43
C ASN A 65 -13.93 -2.78 -1.73
N VAL A 66 -14.30 -4.05 -1.92
CA VAL A 66 -15.40 -4.68 -1.16
C VAL A 66 -15.08 -4.65 0.34
N CYS A 67 -13.88 -5.07 0.74
CA CYS A 67 -13.46 -5.04 2.13
C CYS A 67 -13.48 -3.64 2.73
N ILE A 68 -12.95 -2.63 2.04
CA ILE A 68 -12.99 -1.23 2.50
C ILE A 68 -14.44 -0.74 2.63
N GLY A 69 -15.28 -0.98 1.62
CA GLY A 69 -16.68 -0.55 1.65
C GLY A 69 -17.44 -1.18 2.82
N THR A 70 -17.26 -2.48 3.06
CA THR A 70 -17.89 -3.18 4.19
C THR A 70 -17.29 -2.77 5.54
N TRP A 71 -15.97 -2.56 5.60
CA TRP A 71 -15.29 -1.99 6.76
C TRP A 71 -15.91 -0.65 7.18
N MET A 72 -16.11 0.27 6.24
CA MET A 72 -16.72 1.59 6.51
C MET A 72 -18.13 1.45 7.10
N PHE A 73 -18.93 0.50 6.61
CA PHE A 73 -20.28 0.26 7.12
C PHE A 73 -20.28 -0.15 8.60
N PHE A 74 -19.45 -1.15 8.95
CA PHE A 74 -19.35 -1.63 10.34
C PHE A 74 -18.65 -0.62 11.26
N TRP A 75 -17.66 0.12 10.76
CA TRP A 75 -17.03 1.21 11.51
C TRP A 75 -18.04 2.27 11.93
N ASN A 76 -18.88 2.74 11.00
CA ASN A 76 -19.89 3.75 11.31
C ASN A 76 -21.03 3.23 12.18
N SER A 77 -21.17 1.91 12.31
CA SER A 77 -22.10 1.25 13.23
C SER A 77 -21.45 0.89 14.57
N SER A 78 -20.23 1.39 14.85
CA SER A 78 -19.43 1.09 16.04
C SER A 78 -19.14 -0.42 16.27
N ARG A 79 -19.28 -1.24 15.23
CA ARG A 79 -18.95 -2.67 15.25
C ARG A 79 -17.50 -2.87 14.80
N LEU A 80 -16.57 -2.35 15.61
CA LEU A 80 -15.13 -2.35 15.31
C LEU A 80 -14.54 -3.77 15.24
N ASP A 81 -15.13 -4.71 15.99
CA ASP A 81 -14.83 -6.13 15.92
C ASP A 81 -15.05 -6.72 14.52
N ILE A 82 -16.22 -6.45 13.92
CA ILE A 82 -16.54 -6.92 12.56
C ILE A 82 -15.74 -6.13 11.53
N SER A 83 -15.64 -4.82 11.72
CA SER A 83 -14.86 -3.92 10.87
C SER A 83 -13.42 -4.42 10.70
N ASN A 84 -12.79 -4.87 11.79
CA ASN A 84 -11.42 -5.39 11.78
C ASN A 84 -11.26 -6.67 10.94
N ILE A 85 -12.28 -7.54 10.85
CA ILE A 85 -12.22 -8.75 10.02
C ILE A 85 -11.97 -8.39 8.55
N PHE A 86 -12.68 -7.39 8.02
CA PHE A 86 -12.53 -6.97 6.63
C PHE A 86 -11.17 -6.28 6.38
N VAL A 87 -10.66 -5.56 7.37
CA VAL A 87 -9.32 -4.97 7.31
C VAL A 87 -8.24 -6.04 7.28
N ILE A 88 -8.36 -7.09 8.09
CA ILE A 88 -7.44 -8.23 8.07
C ILE A 88 -7.45 -8.89 6.69
N ILE A 89 -8.63 -9.19 6.15
CA ILE A 89 -8.77 -9.81 4.82
C ILE A 89 -8.13 -8.93 3.74
N ASN A 90 -8.45 -7.64 3.72
CA ASN A 90 -7.86 -6.71 2.76
C ASN A 90 -6.34 -6.68 2.88
N THR A 91 -5.82 -6.42 4.08
CA THR A 91 -4.38 -6.22 4.31
C THR A 91 -3.58 -7.45 3.92
N LEU A 92 -3.99 -8.64 4.35
CA LEU A 92 -3.32 -9.88 4.01
C LEU A 92 -3.39 -10.16 2.50
N THR A 93 -4.52 -9.88 1.86
CA THR A 93 -4.70 -10.03 0.40
C THR A 93 -3.75 -9.11 -0.37
N GLN A 94 -3.71 -7.82 -0.05
CA GLN A 94 -2.88 -6.85 -0.77
C GLN A 94 -1.39 -7.12 -0.55
N LEU A 95 -0.97 -7.41 0.70
CA LEU A 95 0.41 -7.79 0.99
C LEU A 95 0.80 -9.08 0.29
N TRP A 96 -0.06 -10.09 0.28
CA TRP A 96 0.21 -11.34 -0.44
C TRP A 96 0.40 -11.09 -1.94
N TYR A 97 -0.46 -10.28 -2.57
CA TYR A 97 -0.33 -9.95 -3.99
C TYR A 97 1.00 -9.27 -4.29
N VAL A 98 1.33 -8.21 -3.54
CA VAL A 98 2.54 -7.41 -3.76
C VAL A 98 3.82 -8.22 -3.52
N ASN A 99 3.81 -9.16 -2.59
CA ASN A 99 5.00 -9.96 -2.25
C ASN A 99 5.17 -11.23 -3.09
N THR A 100 4.11 -11.77 -3.69
CA THR A 100 4.16 -13.09 -4.33
C THR A 100 3.75 -13.11 -5.80
N GLN A 101 2.86 -12.20 -6.22
CA GLN A 101 2.30 -12.20 -7.58
C GLN A 101 2.83 -11.05 -8.43
N LEU A 102 3.14 -9.92 -7.79
CA LEU A 102 3.55 -8.72 -8.49
C LEU A 102 4.98 -8.87 -9.03
N GLU A 103 5.09 -8.89 -10.36
CA GLU A 103 6.38 -8.90 -11.06
C GLU A 103 7.17 -7.61 -10.79
N PRO A 104 8.51 -7.60 -11.00
CA PRO A 104 9.31 -6.39 -10.89
C PRO A 104 8.79 -5.24 -11.79
N MET A 105 8.79 -4.01 -11.25
CA MET A 105 8.29 -2.84 -11.98
C MET A 105 9.18 -2.52 -13.18
N ASP A 106 8.59 -2.33 -14.36
CA ASP A 106 9.29 -1.74 -15.51
C ASP A 106 9.15 -0.23 -15.44
N THR A 107 10.24 0.46 -15.10
CA THR A 107 10.26 1.92 -14.89
C THR A 107 10.12 2.73 -16.17
N ARG A 108 10.07 2.08 -17.34
CA ARG A 108 9.86 2.72 -18.64
C ARG A 108 8.41 2.60 -19.10
N ASN A 109 7.62 1.76 -18.45
CA ASN A 109 6.24 1.49 -18.79
C ASN A 109 5.31 2.16 -17.78
N TRP A 110 4.59 3.18 -18.22
CA TRP A 110 3.66 3.91 -17.35
C TRP A 110 2.55 3.02 -16.77
N ASN A 111 2.06 2.03 -17.52
CA ASN A 111 1.02 1.11 -17.04
C ASN A 111 1.55 0.17 -15.95
N SER A 112 2.83 -0.24 -16.05
CA SER A 112 3.53 -0.97 -14.99
C SER A 112 3.70 -0.10 -13.75
N ILE A 113 4.25 1.12 -13.90
CA ILE A 113 4.42 2.07 -12.80
C ILE A 113 3.09 2.32 -12.09
N LEU A 114 2.03 2.61 -12.85
CA LEU A 114 0.71 2.89 -12.31
C LEU A 114 0.12 1.70 -11.53
N THR A 115 0.27 0.48 -12.04
CA THR A 115 -0.17 -0.74 -11.34
C THR A 115 0.60 -0.93 -10.03
N HIS A 116 1.90 -0.64 -10.02
CA HIS A 116 2.71 -0.70 -8.81
C HIS A 116 2.32 0.39 -7.80
N VAL A 117 2.10 1.63 -8.25
CA VAL A 117 1.64 2.71 -7.37
C VAL A 117 0.32 2.32 -6.73
N VAL A 118 -0.67 1.88 -7.51
CA VAL A 118 -1.98 1.50 -6.96
C VAL A 118 -1.88 0.30 -6.02
N SER A 119 -1.29 -0.82 -6.46
CA SER A 119 -1.23 -2.03 -5.63
C SER A 119 -0.41 -1.85 -4.36
N LYS A 120 0.74 -1.16 -4.43
CA LYS A 120 1.63 -1.00 -3.28
C LYS A 120 1.16 0.05 -2.29
N THR A 121 0.53 1.14 -2.75
CA THR A 121 -0.09 2.09 -1.81
C THR A 121 -1.28 1.47 -1.10
N PHE A 122 -2.06 0.62 -1.78
CA PHE A 122 -3.15 -0.14 -1.18
C PHE A 122 -2.65 -1.14 -0.14
N ALA A 123 -1.57 -1.87 -0.44
CA ALA A 123 -0.92 -2.77 0.52
C ALA A 123 -0.30 -2.01 1.71
N GLY A 124 0.35 -0.87 1.42
CA GLY A 124 0.99 -0.03 2.42
C GLY A 124 0.01 0.48 3.47
N ILE A 125 -1.03 1.21 3.05
CA ILE A 125 -2.04 1.75 3.98
C ILE A 125 -2.78 0.64 4.73
N GLY A 126 -2.91 -0.55 4.14
CA GLY A 126 -3.44 -1.73 4.81
C GLY A 126 -2.69 -2.10 6.09
N VAL A 127 -1.36 -1.90 6.15
CA VAL A 127 -0.57 -2.14 7.37
C VAL A 127 -1.03 -1.21 8.48
N LEU A 128 -1.20 0.08 8.19
CA LEU A 128 -1.72 1.04 9.16
C LEU A 128 -3.15 0.71 9.56
N ASP A 129 -4.02 0.41 8.59
CA ASP A 129 -5.40 0.05 8.85
C ASP A 129 -5.51 -1.15 9.77
N LEU A 130 -4.67 -2.18 9.57
CA LEU A 130 -4.62 -3.37 10.42
C LEU A 130 -4.26 -3.01 11.86
N LEU A 131 -3.20 -2.21 12.05
CA LEU A 131 -2.75 -1.79 13.38
C LEU A 131 -3.83 -0.95 14.08
N HIS A 132 -4.31 0.08 13.40
CA HIS A 132 -5.30 1.02 13.94
C HIS A 132 -6.64 0.33 14.25
N ASN A 133 -7.18 -0.49 13.33
CA ASN A 133 -8.45 -1.15 13.56
C ASN A 133 -8.36 -2.20 14.66
N THR A 134 -7.27 -2.98 14.69
CA THR A 134 -7.09 -3.99 15.73
C THR A 134 -7.01 -3.33 17.10
N SER A 135 -6.24 -2.24 17.24
CA SER A 135 -6.15 -1.55 18.54
C SER A 135 -7.42 -0.79 18.90
N ALA A 136 -8.11 -0.19 17.93
CA ALA A 136 -9.41 0.47 18.16
C ALA A 136 -10.51 -0.54 18.55
N ALA A 137 -10.44 -1.78 18.07
CA ALA A 137 -11.40 -2.83 18.44
C ALA A 137 -11.14 -3.46 19.81
N TYR A 138 -9.86 -3.64 20.19
CA TYR A 138 -9.50 -4.50 21.33
C TYR A 138 -8.63 -3.85 22.40
N ALA A 139 -8.15 -2.62 22.18
CA ALA A 139 -7.20 -1.95 23.06
C ALA A 139 -7.49 -0.45 23.26
N VAL A 140 -8.77 -0.07 23.25
CA VAL A 140 -9.21 1.31 23.50
C VAL A 140 -8.69 1.82 24.84
N GLY A 141 -8.13 3.02 24.85
CA GLY A 141 -7.60 3.69 26.04
C GLY A 141 -6.34 3.05 26.63
N GLN A 142 -5.78 2.02 25.99
CA GLN A 142 -4.57 1.36 26.46
C GLN A 142 -3.32 2.06 25.93
N THR A 143 -2.24 2.01 26.73
CA THR A 143 -0.89 2.40 26.31
C THR A 143 -0.13 1.20 25.76
N PRO A 144 0.87 1.40 24.87
CA PRO A 144 1.58 0.30 24.25
C PRO A 144 2.51 -0.39 25.26
N SER A 145 2.35 -1.71 25.41
CA SER A 145 3.28 -2.53 26.19
C SER A 145 4.67 -2.59 25.55
N THR A 146 5.69 -3.00 26.30
CA THR A 146 7.04 -3.24 25.77
C THR A 146 7.03 -4.21 24.58
N ALA A 147 6.19 -5.26 24.64
CA ALA A 147 6.05 -6.21 23.54
C ALA A 147 5.51 -5.53 22.27
N VAL A 148 4.46 -4.70 22.39
CA VAL A 148 3.92 -3.92 21.27
C VAL A 148 5.01 -3.04 20.67
N LYS A 149 5.74 -2.29 21.51
CA LYS A 149 6.83 -1.40 21.06
C LYS A 149 7.88 -2.16 20.26
N VAL A 150 8.35 -3.30 20.77
CA VAL A 150 9.38 -4.12 20.11
C VAL A 150 8.86 -4.72 18.81
N LEU A 151 7.65 -5.30 18.81
CA LEU A 151 7.06 -5.90 17.63
C LEU A 151 6.78 -4.88 16.53
N THR A 152 6.36 -3.67 16.87
CA THR A 152 6.24 -2.57 15.90
C THR A 152 7.58 -2.26 15.27
N GLY A 153 8.63 -2.05 16.07
CA GLY A 153 9.97 -1.74 15.55
C GLY A 153 10.51 -2.84 14.63
N VAL A 154 10.43 -4.11 15.06
CA VAL A 154 10.89 -5.26 14.28
C VAL A 154 10.03 -5.45 13.02
N GLY A 155 8.71 -5.32 13.14
CA GLY A 155 7.78 -5.48 12.02
C GLY A 155 8.02 -4.46 10.92
N PHE A 156 8.12 -3.17 11.27
CA PHE A 156 8.39 -2.11 10.30
C PHE A 156 9.81 -2.19 9.72
N ALA A 157 10.81 -2.60 10.50
CA ALA A 157 12.15 -2.83 9.97
C ALA A 157 12.17 -3.99 8.95
N ALA A 158 11.49 -5.11 9.27
CA ALA A 158 11.39 -6.26 8.38
C ALA A 158 10.63 -5.93 7.08
N LEU A 159 9.45 -5.30 7.21
CA LEU A 159 8.67 -4.86 6.06
C LEU A 159 9.42 -3.81 5.23
N GLY A 160 10.11 -2.86 5.87
CA GLY A 160 10.95 -1.87 5.20
C GLY A 160 12.09 -2.52 4.41
N ALA A 161 12.74 -3.54 4.97
CA ALA A 161 13.80 -4.29 4.31
C ALA A 161 13.31 -5.10 3.08
N SER A 162 12.06 -5.58 3.12
CA SER A 162 11.44 -6.29 1.99
C SER A 162 10.76 -5.37 0.97
N SER A 163 10.66 -4.06 1.26
CA SER A 163 9.90 -3.10 0.45
C SER A 163 10.73 -2.42 -0.64
N ASP A 164 10.04 -1.91 -1.65
CA ASP A 164 10.61 -0.93 -2.58
C ASP A 164 10.32 0.51 -2.14
N TRP A 165 10.68 1.52 -2.96
CA TRP A 165 10.43 2.92 -2.60
C TRP A 165 8.96 3.24 -2.36
N ILE A 166 8.03 2.59 -3.08
CA ILE A 166 6.60 2.90 -2.99
C ILE A 166 6.05 2.31 -1.68
N LEU A 167 6.16 0.99 -1.50
CA LEU A 167 5.64 0.33 -0.28
C LEU A 167 6.36 0.85 0.97
N GLY A 168 7.69 0.99 0.90
CA GLY A 168 8.49 1.47 2.01
C GLY A 168 8.19 2.93 2.36
N GLY A 169 7.91 3.76 1.35
CA GLY A 169 7.44 5.13 1.55
C GLY A 169 6.11 5.19 2.30
N CYS A 170 5.16 4.29 1.97
CA CYS A 170 3.90 4.17 2.70
C CYS A 170 4.15 3.78 4.17
N LEU A 171 4.98 2.77 4.43
CA LEU A 171 5.29 2.35 5.82
C LEU A 171 5.90 3.47 6.66
N VAL A 172 6.78 4.29 6.06
CA VAL A 172 7.34 5.47 6.74
C VAL A 172 6.25 6.50 6.99
N TYR A 173 5.40 6.77 6.00
CA TYR A 173 4.27 7.69 6.12
C TYR A 173 3.31 7.26 7.25
N ASP A 174 3.01 5.97 7.35
CA ASP A 174 2.15 5.40 8.38
C ASP A 174 2.72 5.63 9.78
N LEU A 175 4.03 5.38 9.98
CA LEU A 175 4.71 5.64 11.24
C LEU A 175 4.71 7.13 11.61
N VAL A 176 4.85 8.02 10.62
CA VAL A 176 4.73 9.47 10.85
C VAL A 176 3.30 9.82 11.25
N GLY A 177 2.29 9.31 10.54
CA GLY A 177 0.88 9.53 10.86
C GLY A 177 0.52 9.06 12.28
N LEU A 178 1.06 7.90 12.69
CA LEU A 178 0.96 7.40 14.05
C LEU A 178 1.69 8.31 15.04
N SER A 179 2.94 8.69 14.77
CA SER A 179 3.74 9.56 15.64
C SER A 179 3.03 10.88 15.92
N VAL A 180 2.54 11.56 14.87
CA VAL A 180 1.80 12.82 15.00
C VAL A 180 0.49 12.62 15.76
N GLY A 181 -0.25 11.54 15.47
CA GLY A 181 -1.49 11.20 16.19
C GLY A 181 -1.24 11.03 17.68
N GLN A 182 -0.28 10.19 18.06
CA GLN A 182 0.02 9.91 19.47
C GLN A 182 0.52 11.16 20.22
N ALA A 183 1.25 12.07 19.58
CA ALA A 183 1.58 13.37 20.17
C ALA A 183 0.32 14.20 20.45
N GLN A 184 -0.59 14.26 19.48
CA GLN A 184 -1.86 14.98 19.61
C GLN A 184 -2.75 14.39 20.72
N TYR A 185 -2.71 13.08 20.93
CA TYR A 185 -3.50 12.38 21.95
C TYR A 185 -2.82 12.30 23.32
N GLY A 186 -1.62 12.87 23.48
CA GLY A 186 -0.96 13.03 24.78
C GLY A 186 0.08 11.97 25.15
N ASP A 187 0.40 11.01 24.28
CA ASP A 187 1.49 10.04 24.51
C ASP A 187 2.77 10.45 23.79
N GLN A 188 3.49 11.40 24.38
CA GLN A 188 4.73 11.95 23.81
C GLN A 188 5.86 10.92 23.73
N SER A 189 5.92 9.96 24.67
CA SER A 189 6.95 8.93 24.70
C SER A 189 6.77 7.96 23.55
N TRP A 190 5.54 7.48 23.34
CA TRP A 190 5.23 6.59 22.24
C TRP A 190 5.34 7.28 20.88
N SER A 191 4.86 8.53 20.78
CA SER A 191 5.02 9.37 19.61
C SER A 191 6.49 9.48 19.17
N SER A 192 7.39 9.77 20.11
CA SER A 192 8.82 9.93 19.82
C SER A 192 9.46 8.63 19.34
N LEU A 193 9.04 7.49 19.92
CA LEU A 193 9.52 6.17 19.51
C LEU A 193 9.01 5.78 18.12
N LEU A 194 7.74 6.04 17.80
CA LEU A 194 7.19 5.87 16.45
C LEU A 194 7.93 6.74 15.43
N GLY A 195 8.27 7.98 15.78
CA GLY A 195 9.09 8.86 14.95
C GLY A 195 10.50 8.29 14.71
N ALA A 196 11.12 7.73 15.75
CA ALA A 196 12.41 7.03 15.60
C ALA A 196 12.29 5.79 14.69
N TYR A 197 11.20 5.02 14.79
CA TYR A 197 10.92 3.92 13.88
C TYR A 197 10.70 4.41 12.44
N ALA A 198 10.07 5.56 12.23
CA ALA A 198 9.89 6.13 10.90
C ALA A 198 11.26 6.44 10.25
N VAL A 199 12.16 7.09 10.99
CA VAL A 199 13.52 7.39 10.54
C VAL A 199 14.30 6.11 10.26
N GLY A 200 14.25 5.13 11.17
CA GLY A 200 14.92 3.84 11.00
C GLY A 200 14.42 3.07 9.78
N THR A 201 13.10 3.01 9.59
CA THR A 201 12.47 2.38 8.43
C THR A 201 12.85 3.10 7.14
N ALA A 202 12.87 4.43 7.13
CA ALA A 202 13.30 5.22 5.99
C ALA A 202 14.76 4.95 5.62
N ALA A 203 15.65 4.82 6.61
CA ALA A 203 17.05 4.47 6.40
C ALA A 203 17.19 3.07 5.80
N ILE A 204 16.44 2.07 6.31
CA ILE A 204 16.44 0.70 5.78
C ILE A 204 15.95 0.66 4.33
N VAL A 205 14.79 1.26 4.05
CA VAL A 205 14.20 1.35 2.70
C VAL A 205 15.16 2.07 1.75
N GLY A 206 15.73 3.19 2.20
CA GLY A 206 16.66 4.00 1.44
C GLY A 206 17.93 3.23 1.08
N ALA A 207 18.59 2.64 2.07
CA ALA A 207 19.81 1.86 1.86
C ALA A 207 19.55 0.66 0.93
N LYS A 208 18.50 -0.14 1.21
CA LYS A 208 18.18 -1.32 0.41
C LYS A 208 17.91 -0.97 -1.05
N ASN A 209 17.11 0.06 -1.31
CA ASN A 209 16.73 0.39 -2.69
C ASN A 209 17.82 1.18 -3.44
N TYR A 210 18.71 1.87 -2.73
CA TYR A 210 19.92 2.44 -3.33
C TYR A 210 20.89 1.34 -3.81
N PHE A 211 21.18 0.34 -2.97
CA PHE A 211 22.14 -0.71 -3.30
C PHE A 211 21.56 -1.85 -4.15
N ARG A 212 20.26 -2.14 -4.04
CA ARG A 212 19.57 -3.25 -4.72
C ARG A 212 18.18 -2.80 -5.21
N PRO A 213 18.11 -1.95 -6.26
CA PRO A 213 16.85 -1.51 -6.80
C PRO A 213 16.08 -2.70 -7.40
N PRO A 214 14.81 -2.95 -6.99
CA PRO A 214 14.02 -4.11 -7.43
C PRO A 214 13.33 -3.86 -8.79
N TYR A 215 13.95 -3.06 -9.67
CA TYR A 215 13.33 -2.54 -10.89
C TYR A 215 14.01 -3.05 -12.15
N VAL A 216 13.23 -3.24 -13.19
CA VAL A 216 13.75 -3.53 -14.54
C VAL A 216 14.06 -2.19 -15.21
N SER A 217 15.35 -1.85 -15.29
CA SER A 217 15.83 -0.57 -15.83
C SER A 217 16.74 -0.69 -17.07
N ARG A 218 17.19 -1.89 -17.43
CA ARG A 218 18.06 -2.11 -18.61
C ARG A 218 17.24 -2.43 -19.86
N ALA A 219 17.66 -1.87 -21.01
CA ALA A 219 17.10 -2.22 -22.31
C ALA A 219 17.26 -3.72 -22.57
N ALA A 220 16.18 -4.40 -22.94
CA ALA A 220 16.33 -5.67 -23.65
C ALA A 220 17.15 -5.35 -24.92
N PRO A 221 18.14 -6.19 -25.30
CA PRO A 221 18.84 -6.01 -26.56
C PRO A 221 17.80 -5.91 -27.68
N TYR A 222 17.96 -4.93 -28.56
CA TYR A 222 17.08 -4.68 -29.69
C TYR A 222 16.74 -6.01 -30.37
N LYS A 223 15.47 -6.46 -30.29
CA LYS A 223 14.98 -7.54 -31.14
C LYS A 223 14.75 -6.95 -32.52
N GLN A 224 15.45 -7.47 -33.52
CA GLN A 224 15.09 -7.26 -34.93
C GLN A 224 13.62 -7.63 -35.09
N VAL A 225 12.80 -6.66 -35.48
CA VAL A 225 11.44 -6.94 -35.95
C VAL A 225 11.62 -7.66 -37.27
N ALA A 226 11.08 -8.87 -37.39
CA ALA A 226 11.02 -9.54 -38.69
C ALA A 226 10.30 -8.58 -39.64
N GLN A 227 10.98 -8.15 -40.70
CA GLN A 227 10.33 -7.48 -41.81
C GLN A 227 9.31 -8.48 -42.33
N ASP A 228 8.02 -8.16 -42.22
CA ASP A 228 7.01 -8.85 -42.99
C ASP A 228 7.43 -8.73 -44.45
N GLU A 229 7.83 -9.86 -45.06
CA GLU A 229 8.02 -9.94 -46.50
C GLU A 229 6.67 -9.61 -47.12
N VAL A 230 6.53 -8.37 -47.59
CA VAL A 230 5.49 -8.01 -48.54
C VAL A 230 5.88 -8.75 -49.83
N ASP A 231 5.26 -9.90 -50.07
CA ASP A 231 5.40 -10.63 -51.34
C ASP A 231 4.67 -9.85 -52.42
N ASP A 232 5.36 -8.88 -53.01
CA ASP A 232 4.90 -8.06 -54.15
C ASP A 232 5.01 -8.81 -55.50
N ARG A 233 4.85 -10.15 -55.51
CA ARG A 233 4.81 -10.91 -56.76
C ARG A 233 3.40 -10.84 -57.37
N ALA A 234 3.36 -9.99 -58.40
CA ALA A 234 2.30 -9.74 -59.38
C ALA A 234 1.68 -10.99 -60.01
#